data_AF-A0A645AJ51-F1
#
_entry.id   AF-A0A645AJ51-F1
#
_cell.length_a   1.000
_cell.length_b   1.000
_cell.length_c   1.000
_cell.angle_alpha   90.00
_cell.angle_beta   90.00
_cell.angle_gamma   90.00
#
_symmetry.space_group_name_H-M   'P 1'
#
loop_
_entity.id
_entity.type
_entity.pdbx_description
1 polymer ?
#
loop_
_entity_poly.entity_id
_entity_poly.type
_entity_poly.pdbx_seq_one_letter_code
_entity_poly.pdbx_strand_id
1 'polypeptide(L)'
;MLKIVYPICCGIDVHKTFVVACIAITDNKGITTYKRHRFSTFTQGLRELLQWLELFSCFDVCMESTGKYWIPVYNILEPSVNITLAHPKYVKAIRGKKTDTKDAQWIAELFKHDLIAGSFMPPLAIRELRDLMRYRFKLTNFASSEKNRFQNSLTVSNIQIASVVSDTFGKSALKIIERILEDPEQSMLTAEELESLIHGRLIKKLPELELAVDGFITPEQKIKLKIIKEHFDALTLCKKTLRRNYPRTRPALPK
;
A
#
# COMPACT_ATOMS: atom_id res chain seq x y z
N MET A 1 -33.89 -15.20 -23.45
CA MET A 1 -32.43 -15.27 -23.70
C MET A 1 -31.85 -13.93 -23.28
N LEU A 2 -30.73 -13.90 -22.55
CA LEU A 2 -30.09 -12.62 -22.17
C LEU A 2 -29.53 -11.93 -23.42
N LYS A 3 -29.61 -10.60 -23.47
CA LYS A 3 -29.07 -9.80 -24.58
C LYS A 3 -27.56 -9.99 -24.66
N ILE A 4 -27.03 -10.22 -25.86
CA ILE A 4 -25.60 -10.23 -26.11
C ILE A 4 -25.18 -8.80 -26.41
N VAL A 5 -24.27 -8.27 -25.58
CA VAL A 5 -23.76 -6.90 -25.68
C VAL A 5 -22.39 -6.91 -26.37
N TYR A 6 -21.56 -7.90 -26.05
CA TYR A 6 -20.23 -8.07 -26.64
C TYR A 6 -20.17 -9.40 -27.41
N PRO A 7 -20.33 -9.40 -28.75
CA PRO A 7 -20.32 -10.63 -29.55
C PRO A 7 -18.97 -11.38 -29.51
N ILE A 8 -17.88 -10.64 -29.39
CA ILE A 8 -16.52 -11.16 -29.20
C ILE A 8 -15.94 -10.50 -27.95
N CYS A 9 -15.76 -11.26 -26.87
CA CYS A 9 -15.19 -10.73 -25.63
C CYS A 9 -14.31 -11.75 -24.92
N CYS A 10 -13.43 -11.30 -24.03
CA CYS A 10 -12.57 -12.17 -23.25
C CYS A 10 -12.82 -12.05 -21.75
N GLY A 11 -12.90 -13.18 -21.06
CA GLY A 11 -12.77 -13.25 -19.61
C GLY A 11 -11.36 -13.71 -19.22
N ILE A 12 -10.71 -13.00 -18.31
CA ILE A 12 -9.36 -13.31 -17.83
C ILE A 12 -9.37 -13.55 -16.32
N ASP A 13 -8.92 -14.72 -15.91
CA ASP A 13 -8.55 -15.02 -14.53
C ASP A 13 -7.05 -14.82 -14.33
N VAL A 14 -6.68 -14.07 -13.31
CA VAL A 14 -5.31 -13.57 -13.09
C VAL A 14 -4.71 -14.19 -11.84
N HIS A 15 -3.60 -14.90 -12.01
CA HIS A 15 -2.80 -15.45 -10.92
C HIS A 15 -1.42 -14.78 -10.84
N LYS A 16 -0.64 -15.19 -9.85
CA LYS A 16 0.71 -14.65 -9.61
C LYS A 16 1.67 -14.93 -10.76
N THR A 17 1.65 -16.13 -11.34
CA THR A 17 2.66 -16.58 -12.33
C THR A 17 2.08 -16.79 -13.73
N PHE A 18 0.76 -16.89 -13.87
CA PHE A 18 0.08 -17.12 -15.14
C PHE A 18 -1.27 -16.40 -15.17
N VAL A 19 -1.83 -16.29 -16.37
CA VAL A 19 -3.21 -15.84 -16.61
C VAL A 19 -3.92 -16.89 -17.46
N VAL A 20 -5.21 -17.07 -17.22
CA VAL A 20 -6.08 -17.92 -18.06
C VAL A 20 -7.07 -17.02 -18.76
N ALA A 21 -7.02 -17.01 -20.08
CA ALA A 21 -7.90 -16.20 -20.92
C ALA A 21 -8.90 -17.10 -21.65
N CYS A 22 -10.16 -16.66 -21.70
CA CYS A 22 -11.23 -17.33 -22.41
C CYS A 22 -11.93 -16.32 -23.32
N ILE A 23 -11.75 -16.44 -24.64
CA ILE A 23 -12.49 -15.66 -25.62
C ILE A 23 -13.81 -16.37 -25.90
N ALA A 24 -14.92 -15.65 -25.77
CA ALA A 24 -16.25 -16.03 -26.20
C ALA A 24 -16.54 -15.37 -27.55
N ILE A 25 -16.91 -16.15 -28.56
CA ILE A 25 -17.29 -15.69 -29.90
C ILE A 25 -18.71 -16.16 -30.16
N THR A 26 -19.65 -15.23 -30.33
CA THR A 26 -21.05 -15.54 -30.62
C THR A 26 -21.39 -15.25 -32.06
N ASP A 27 -21.97 -16.24 -32.74
CA ASP A 27 -22.44 -16.10 -34.11
C ASP A 27 -23.79 -15.35 -34.21
N ASN A 28 -24.27 -15.16 -35.43
CA ASN A 28 -25.55 -14.52 -35.73
C ASN A 28 -26.79 -15.32 -35.27
N LYS A 29 -26.63 -16.59 -34.89
CA LYS A 29 -27.67 -17.45 -34.32
C LYS A 29 -27.68 -17.42 -32.79
N GLY A 30 -26.79 -16.65 -32.16
CA GLY A 30 -26.66 -16.58 -30.71
C GLY A 30 -25.89 -17.76 -30.11
N ILE A 31 -25.19 -18.55 -30.91
CA ILE A 31 -24.40 -19.70 -30.45
C ILE A 31 -22.99 -19.20 -30.10
N THR A 32 -22.62 -19.34 -28.83
CA THR A 32 -21.29 -18.95 -28.34
C THR A 32 -20.30 -20.12 -28.39
N THR A 33 -19.15 -19.91 -29.00
CA THR A 33 -17.99 -20.81 -28.94
C THR A 33 -16.87 -20.19 -28.11
N TYR A 34 -15.99 -21.03 -27.55
CA TYR A 34 -14.95 -20.58 -26.62
C TYR A 34 -13.55 -20.98 -27.09
N LYS A 35 -12.61 -20.04 -27.04
CA LYS A 35 -11.16 -20.29 -27.18
C LYS A 35 -10.50 -20.03 -25.84
N ARG A 36 -9.64 -20.94 -25.39
CA ARG A 36 -9.04 -20.89 -24.06
C ARG A 36 -7.55 -21.06 -24.19
N HIS A 37 -6.78 -20.21 -23.51
CA HIS A 37 -5.33 -20.31 -23.51
C HIS A 37 -4.76 -19.80 -22.18
N ARG A 38 -3.61 -20.34 -21.80
CA ARG A 38 -2.88 -19.93 -20.58
C ARG A 38 -1.59 -19.25 -21.00
N PHE A 39 -1.32 -18.09 -20.41
CA PHE A 39 -0.13 -17.30 -20.69
C PHE A 39 0.69 -17.09 -19.42
N SER A 40 1.99 -16.88 -19.58
CA SER A 40 2.84 -16.45 -18.45
C SER A 40 2.56 -14.98 -18.10
N THR A 41 2.83 -14.60 -16.85
CA THR A 41 2.73 -13.20 -16.40
C THR A 41 3.98 -12.37 -16.70
N PHE A 42 5.01 -12.97 -17.31
CA PHE A 42 6.14 -12.22 -17.82
C PHE A 42 5.71 -11.35 -19.00
N THR A 43 6.40 -10.24 -19.22
CA THR A 43 6.06 -9.27 -20.28
C THR A 43 5.90 -9.93 -21.64
N GLN A 44 6.74 -10.92 -21.99
CA GLN A 44 6.60 -11.67 -23.22
C GLN A 44 5.26 -12.44 -23.28
N GLY A 45 4.91 -13.18 -22.23
CA GLY A 45 3.63 -13.89 -22.16
C GLY A 45 2.41 -12.97 -22.20
N LEU A 46 2.51 -11.78 -21.62
CA LEU A 46 1.44 -10.77 -21.71
C LEU A 46 1.32 -10.16 -23.12
N ARG A 47 2.43 -10.03 -23.85
CA ARG A 47 2.41 -9.65 -25.27
C ARG A 47 1.85 -10.75 -26.16
N GLU A 48 2.16 -12.02 -25.86
CA GLU A 48 1.56 -13.18 -26.52
C GLU A 48 0.05 -13.24 -26.28
N LEU A 49 -0.41 -12.90 -25.07
CA LEU A 49 -1.83 -12.73 -24.77
C LEU A 49 -2.45 -11.63 -25.64
N LEU A 50 -1.81 -10.46 -25.76
CA LEU A 50 -2.30 -9.37 -26.60
C LEU A 50 -2.40 -9.80 -28.08
N GLN A 51 -1.36 -10.42 -28.62
CA GLN A 51 -1.35 -10.94 -29.99
C GLN A 51 -2.45 -11.98 -30.21
N TRP A 52 -2.71 -12.83 -29.22
CA TRP A 52 -3.79 -13.81 -29.27
C TRP A 52 -5.18 -13.15 -29.25
N LEU A 53 -5.38 -12.08 -28.47
CA LEU A 53 -6.62 -11.29 -28.50
C LEU A 53 -6.83 -10.64 -29.87
N GLU A 54 -5.79 -10.04 -30.45
CA GLU A 54 -5.82 -9.41 -31.77
C GLU A 54 -6.11 -10.43 -32.89
N LEU A 55 -5.52 -11.62 -32.83
CA LEU A 55 -5.76 -12.72 -33.78
C LEU A 55 -7.25 -13.08 -33.89
N PHE A 56 -7.98 -13.00 -32.78
CA PHE A 56 -9.42 -13.28 -32.73
C PHE A 56 -10.29 -12.03 -32.79
N SER A 57 -9.71 -10.86 -33.09
CA SER A 57 -10.42 -9.56 -33.12
C SER A 57 -11.18 -9.27 -31.81
N CYS A 58 -10.59 -9.67 -30.68
CA CYS A 58 -11.18 -9.51 -29.35
C CYS A 58 -10.63 -8.27 -28.66
N PHE A 59 -11.41 -7.18 -28.66
CA PHE A 59 -11.00 -5.88 -28.10
C PHE A 59 -11.71 -5.52 -26.80
N ASP A 60 -12.71 -6.29 -26.37
CA ASP A 60 -13.40 -6.10 -25.09
C ASP A 60 -13.01 -7.22 -24.12
N VAL A 61 -12.34 -6.85 -23.04
CA VAL A 61 -11.76 -7.77 -22.06
C VAL A 61 -12.30 -7.45 -20.67
N CYS A 62 -12.71 -8.48 -19.94
CA CYS A 62 -13.01 -8.39 -18.52
C CYS A 62 -12.03 -9.24 -17.71
N MET A 63 -11.46 -8.68 -16.65
CA MET A 63 -10.55 -9.42 -15.75
C MET A 63 -10.90 -9.22 -14.28
N GLU A 64 -10.71 -10.25 -13.46
CA GLU A 64 -10.90 -10.16 -12.01
C GLU A 64 -9.77 -9.33 -11.37
N SER A 65 -10.11 -8.41 -10.45
CA SER A 65 -9.13 -7.61 -9.72
C SER A 65 -8.45 -8.41 -8.59
N THR A 66 -7.65 -9.43 -8.92
CA THR A 66 -6.93 -10.28 -7.96
C THR A 66 -5.68 -9.59 -7.41
N GLY A 67 -5.80 -9.02 -6.20
CA GLY A 67 -4.69 -8.35 -5.52
C GLY A 67 -4.02 -7.28 -6.38
N LYS A 68 -2.70 -7.37 -6.56
CA LYS A 68 -1.93 -6.49 -7.47
C LYS A 68 -1.61 -7.11 -8.83
N TYR A 69 -1.98 -8.37 -9.06
CA TYR A 69 -1.49 -9.16 -10.20
C TYR A 69 -2.15 -8.76 -11.52
N TRP A 70 -3.35 -8.16 -11.47
CA TRP A 70 -4.01 -7.61 -12.65
C TRP A 70 -3.29 -6.37 -13.22
N ILE A 71 -2.51 -5.64 -12.42
CA ILE A 71 -1.86 -4.38 -12.83
C ILE A 71 -0.91 -4.58 -14.04
N PRO A 72 0.03 -5.54 -14.04
CA PRO A 72 0.89 -5.76 -15.20
C PRO A 72 0.12 -6.20 -16.44
N VAL A 73 -0.95 -7.00 -16.29
CA VAL A 73 -1.83 -7.40 -17.39
C VAL A 73 -2.51 -6.17 -17.98
N TYR A 74 -3.14 -5.36 -17.13
CA TYR A 74 -3.82 -4.14 -17.49
C TYR A 74 -2.87 -3.17 -18.21
N ASN A 75 -1.66 -2.94 -17.69
CA ASN A 75 -0.70 -2.01 -18.29
C ASN A 75 -0.24 -2.43 -19.70
N ILE A 76 -0.17 -3.74 -20.00
CA ILE A 76 0.22 -4.23 -21.34
C ILE A 76 -0.96 -4.14 -22.31
N LEU A 77 -2.17 -4.39 -21.83
CA LEU A 77 -3.38 -4.48 -22.67
C LEU A 77 -4.05 -3.12 -22.91
N GLU A 78 -4.01 -2.19 -21.95
CA GLU A 78 -4.71 -0.89 -21.98
C GLU A 78 -4.53 -0.07 -23.27
N PRO A 79 -3.36 -0.07 -23.95
CA PRO A 79 -3.20 0.67 -25.20
C PRO A 79 -4.03 0.15 -26.38
N SER A 80 -4.42 -1.14 -26.37
CA SER A 80 -5.00 -1.82 -27.54
C SER A 80 -6.40 -2.39 -27.31
N VAL A 81 -6.85 -2.57 -26.07
CA VAL A 81 -8.15 -3.19 -25.74
C VAL A 81 -8.89 -2.42 -24.65
N ASN A 82 -10.22 -2.49 -24.69
CA ASN A 82 -11.10 -1.99 -23.64
C ASN A 82 -11.11 -2.98 -22.47
N ILE A 83 -10.78 -2.51 -21.28
CA ILE A 83 -10.66 -3.37 -20.10
C ILE A 83 -11.73 -3.02 -19.06
N THR A 84 -12.56 -4.00 -18.73
CA THR A 84 -13.45 -3.98 -17.57
C THR A 84 -12.80 -4.71 -16.40
N LEU A 85 -12.50 -4.00 -15.33
CA LEU A 85 -12.01 -4.62 -14.10
C LEU A 85 -13.16 -5.01 -13.19
N ALA A 86 -13.37 -6.32 -13.03
CA ALA A 86 -14.42 -6.85 -12.19
C ALA A 86 -13.99 -6.93 -10.73
N HIS A 87 -14.88 -6.50 -9.83
CA HIS A 87 -14.69 -6.72 -8.41
C HIS A 87 -14.94 -8.22 -8.07
N PRO A 88 -14.03 -8.92 -7.37
CA PRO A 88 -14.10 -10.36 -7.06
C PRO A 88 -15.44 -10.85 -6.52
N LYS A 89 -16.10 -10.00 -5.71
CA LYS A 89 -17.43 -10.27 -5.15
C LYS A 89 -18.49 -10.60 -6.21
N TYR A 90 -18.43 -9.99 -7.39
CA TYR A 90 -19.47 -10.11 -8.42
C TYR A 90 -19.17 -11.14 -9.50
N VAL A 91 -17.92 -11.59 -9.63
CA VAL A 91 -17.49 -12.58 -10.63
C VAL A 91 -17.14 -13.94 -10.04
N LYS A 92 -17.42 -14.15 -8.75
CA LYS A 92 -17.12 -15.40 -8.07
C LYS A 92 -17.98 -16.54 -8.60
N ALA A 93 -17.36 -17.57 -9.16
CA ALA A 93 -18.06 -18.78 -9.61
C ALA A 93 -18.73 -19.53 -8.44
N ILE A 94 -19.78 -20.31 -8.77
CA ILE A 94 -20.55 -21.13 -7.83
C ILE A 94 -19.64 -22.23 -7.23
N ARG A 95 -19.71 -22.41 -5.90
CA ARG A 95 -18.87 -23.36 -5.15
C ARG A 95 -19.08 -24.81 -5.63
N GLY A 96 -17.99 -25.58 -5.75
CA GLY A 96 -18.03 -27.05 -5.86
C GLY A 96 -17.21 -27.67 -6.99
N LYS A 97 -16.86 -26.93 -8.06
CA LYS A 97 -16.04 -27.43 -9.20
C LYS A 97 -15.19 -26.33 -9.86
N LYS A 98 -14.57 -25.46 -9.06
CA LYS A 98 -13.77 -24.30 -9.49
C LYS A 98 -12.47 -24.75 -10.18
N THR A 99 -12.19 -24.24 -11.38
CA THR A 99 -10.90 -24.35 -12.06
C THR A 99 -10.63 -23.03 -12.77
N ASP A 100 -9.38 -22.58 -12.83
CA ASP A 100 -9.00 -21.29 -13.45
C ASP A 100 -9.60 -21.12 -14.86
N THR A 101 -9.66 -22.21 -15.64
CA THR A 101 -10.30 -22.25 -16.97
C THR A 101 -11.81 -21.98 -16.94
N LYS A 102 -12.52 -22.51 -15.94
CA LYS A 102 -13.96 -22.28 -15.76
C LYS A 102 -14.23 -20.89 -15.22
N ASP A 103 -13.34 -20.35 -14.39
CA ASP A 103 -13.44 -18.99 -13.88
C ASP A 103 -13.28 -17.97 -15.01
N ALA A 104 -12.27 -18.11 -15.85
CA ALA A 104 -12.09 -17.28 -17.04
C ALA A 104 -13.31 -17.35 -17.99
N GLN A 105 -13.86 -18.55 -18.22
CA GLN A 105 -15.08 -18.71 -19.02
C GLN A 105 -16.31 -18.09 -18.36
N TRP A 106 -16.44 -18.19 -17.03
CA TRP A 106 -17.54 -17.59 -16.28
C TRP A 106 -17.49 -16.05 -16.35
N ILE A 107 -16.30 -15.47 -16.23
CA ILE A 107 -16.10 -14.03 -16.43
C ILE A 107 -16.52 -13.62 -17.84
N ALA A 108 -16.10 -14.37 -18.87
CA ALA A 108 -16.49 -14.08 -20.25
C ALA A 108 -18.02 -14.14 -20.44
N GLU A 109 -18.69 -15.11 -19.83
CA GLU A 109 -20.14 -15.29 -19.95
C GLU A 109 -20.91 -14.13 -19.30
N LEU A 110 -20.51 -13.72 -18.09
CA LEU A 110 -21.10 -12.56 -17.43
C LEU A 110 -20.84 -11.27 -18.22
N PHE A 111 -19.62 -11.10 -18.72
CA PHE A 111 -19.22 -9.91 -19.45
C PHE A 111 -19.93 -9.77 -20.80
N LYS A 112 -20.07 -10.87 -21.56
CA LYS A 112 -20.81 -10.94 -22.82
C LYS A 112 -22.22 -10.34 -22.74
N HIS A 113 -22.85 -10.45 -21.58
CA HIS A 113 -24.19 -9.97 -21.28
C HIS A 113 -24.24 -8.63 -20.52
N ASP A 114 -23.09 -7.96 -20.35
CA ASP A 114 -22.94 -6.70 -19.60
C ASP A 114 -23.44 -6.78 -18.14
N LEU A 115 -23.27 -7.96 -17.52
CA LEU A 115 -23.71 -8.22 -16.14
C LEU A 115 -22.66 -7.83 -15.08
N ILE A 116 -21.54 -7.25 -15.50
CA ILE A 116 -20.42 -6.89 -14.62
C ILE A 116 -20.30 -5.37 -14.57
N ALA A 117 -20.57 -4.80 -13.39
CA ALA A 117 -20.22 -3.42 -13.12
C ALA A 117 -18.69 -3.27 -12.98
N GLY A 118 -18.07 -2.59 -13.95
CA GLY A 118 -16.64 -2.30 -13.95
C GLY A 118 -16.22 -1.40 -12.79
N SER A 119 -15.09 -1.73 -12.16
CA SER A 119 -14.44 -0.85 -11.19
C SER A 119 -13.81 0.33 -11.91
N PHE A 120 -14.00 1.54 -11.38
CA PHE A 120 -13.38 2.73 -11.94
C PHE A 120 -11.86 2.64 -11.91
N MET A 121 -11.23 2.76 -13.08
CA MET A 121 -9.77 2.84 -13.21
C MET A 121 -9.35 4.26 -13.62
N PRO A 122 -8.60 5.00 -12.76
CA PRO A 122 -8.09 6.30 -13.15
C PRO A 122 -7.06 6.21 -14.29
N PRO A 123 -6.84 7.31 -15.04
CA PRO A 123 -5.74 7.44 -15.98
C PRO A 123 -4.38 7.12 -15.34
N LEU A 124 -3.42 6.64 -16.15
CA LEU A 124 -2.10 6.19 -15.70
C LEU A 124 -1.40 7.20 -14.76
N ALA A 125 -1.35 8.48 -15.15
CA ALA A 125 -0.72 9.52 -14.33
C ALA A 125 -1.33 9.64 -12.92
N ILE A 126 -2.64 9.43 -12.79
CA ILE A 126 -3.32 9.44 -11.49
C ILE A 126 -3.01 8.16 -10.71
N ARG A 127 -2.93 7.00 -11.39
CA ARG A 127 -2.57 5.72 -10.75
C ARG A 127 -1.18 5.76 -10.14
N GLU A 128 -0.21 6.28 -10.88
CA GLU A 128 1.17 6.45 -10.42
C GLU A 128 1.25 7.36 -9.19
N LEU A 129 0.58 8.52 -9.25
CA LEU A 129 0.52 9.44 -8.11
C LEU A 129 -0.16 8.80 -6.90
N ARG A 130 -1.25 8.04 -7.09
CA ARG A 130 -1.94 7.32 -6.00
C ARG A 130 -1.04 6.28 -5.35
N ASP A 131 -0.20 5.59 -6.11
CA ASP A 131 0.75 4.62 -5.56
C ASP A 131 1.78 5.30 -4.65
N LEU A 132 2.38 6.39 -5.11
CA LEU A 132 3.30 7.20 -4.31
C LEU A 132 2.64 7.74 -3.04
N MET A 133 1.39 8.19 -3.12
CA MET A 133 0.65 8.68 -1.95
C MET A 133 0.29 7.57 -0.96
N ARG A 134 0.00 6.36 -1.44
CA ARG A 134 -0.17 5.17 -0.57
C ARG A 134 1.13 4.85 0.16
N TYR A 135 2.27 4.91 -0.52
CA TYR A 135 3.57 4.71 0.12
C TYR A 135 3.87 5.79 1.18
N ARG A 136 3.60 7.06 0.86
CA ARG A 136 3.71 8.17 1.84
C ARG A 136 2.86 7.94 3.10
N PHE A 137 1.63 7.44 2.92
CA PHE A 137 0.75 7.10 4.03
C PHE A 137 1.35 5.98 4.88
N LYS A 138 1.91 4.92 4.25
CA LYS A 138 2.61 3.86 4.96
C LYS A 138 3.80 4.36 5.77
N LEU A 139 4.66 5.21 5.20
CA LEU A 139 5.77 5.83 5.92
C LEU A 139 5.31 6.65 7.13
N THR A 140 4.17 7.34 7.01
CA THR A 140 3.58 8.05 8.15
C THR A 140 3.16 7.09 9.26
N ASN A 141 2.48 6.00 8.91
CA ASN A 141 2.04 5.01 9.88
C ASN A 141 3.23 4.30 10.54
N PHE A 142 4.30 4.00 9.79
CA PHE A 142 5.52 3.43 10.36
C PHE A 142 6.19 4.41 11.33
N ALA A 143 6.29 5.69 10.99
CA ALA A 143 6.87 6.69 11.88
C ALA A 143 6.05 6.83 13.18
N SER A 144 4.72 6.84 13.09
CA SER A 144 3.83 6.81 14.27
C SER A 144 4.03 5.54 15.09
N SER A 145 4.19 4.39 14.44
CA SER A 145 4.47 3.13 15.13
C SER A 145 5.82 3.16 15.87
N GLU A 146 6.86 3.76 15.30
CA GLU A 146 8.15 3.92 15.98
C GLU A 146 8.06 4.90 17.16
N LYS A 147 7.31 6.00 17.02
CA LYS A 147 7.04 6.90 18.16
C LYS A 147 6.41 6.15 19.33
N ASN A 148 5.39 5.32 19.06
CA ASN A 148 4.72 4.53 20.09
C ASN A 148 5.67 3.50 20.71
N ARG A 149 6.50 2.81 19.91
CA ARG A 149 7.51 1.87 20.44
C ARG A 149 8.52 2.57 21.34
N PHE A 150 8.96 3.76 20.95
CA PHE A 150 9.89 4.56 21.74
C PHE A 150 9.28 4.94 23.09
N GLN A 151 8.06 5.49 23.10
CA GLN A 151 7.34 5.84 24.33
C GLN A 151 7.10 4.62 25.24
N ASN A 152 6.73 3.48 24.66
CA ASN A 152 6.55 2.25 25.43
C ASN A 152 7.86 1.79 26.07
N SER A 153 8.99 1.88 25.36
CA SER A 153 10.30 1.54 25.94
C SER A 153 10.70 2.47 27.08
N LEU A 154 10.43 3.77 26.97
CA LEU A 154 10.62 4.71 28.08
C LEU A 154 9.75 4.35 29.29
N THR A 155 8.48 4.00 29.04
CA THR A 155 7.53 3.61 30.10
C THR A 155 7.97 2.34 30.83
N VAL A 156 8.48 1.34 30.10
CA VAL A 156 9.05 0.11 30.68
C VAL A 156 10.24 0.42 31.61
N SER A 157 11.01 1.45 31.28
CA SER A 157 12.14 1.96 32.08
C SER A 157 11.72 2.95 33.18
N ASN A 158 10.42 3.13 33.42
CA ASN A 158 9.86 4.14 34.32
C ASN A 158 10.27 5.59 33.99
N ILE A 159 10.65 5.87 32.74
CA ILE A 159 10.90 7.22 32.25
C ILE A 159 9.58 7.80 31.71
N GLN A 160 8.88 8.55 32.54
CA GLN A 160 7.54 9.08 32.31
C GLN A 160 7.51 10.46 31.62
N ILE A 161 8.58 10.83 30.90
CA ILE A 161 8.70 12.15 30.26
C ILE A 161 7.52 12.50 29.33
N ALA A 162 6.87 11.49 28.74
CA ALA A 162 5.69 11.63 27.88
C ALA A 162 4.47 12.24 28.60
N SER A 163 4.41 12.15 29.93
CA SER A 163 3.35 12.74 30.75
C SER A 163 3.53 14.25 30.96
N VAL A 164 4.75 14.76 30.74
CA VAL A 164 5.12 16.16 31.04
C VAL A 164 5.26 16.98 29.75
N VAL A 165 5.87 16.39 28.71
CA VAL A 165 6.12 17.06 27.42
C VAL A 165 4.99 16.82 26.42
N SER A 166 4.77 17.77 25.51
CA SER A 166 3.75 17.64 24.46
C SER A 166 4.15 16.71 23.31
N ASP A 167 5.45 16.53 23.06
CA ASP A 167 6.00 15.62 22.05
C ASP A 167 7.33 15.06 22.54
N THR A 168 7.41 13.73 22.70
CA THR A 168 8.64 13.04 23.14
C THR A 168 9.75 13.08 22.10
N PHE A 169 9.43 13.44 20.85
CA PHE A 169 10.40 13.69 19.79
C PHE A 169 10.69 15.19 19.60
N GLY A 170 10.23 16.04 20.52
CA GLY A 170 10.59 17.45 20.57
C GLY A 170 12.06 17.64 20.94
N LYS A 171 12.65 18.80 20.57
CA LYS A 171 14.09 19.08 20.77
C LYS A 171 14.55 18.88 22.22
N SER A 172 13.84 19.45 23.20
CA SER A 172 14.21 19.31 24.62
C SER A 172 14.02 17.90 25.15
N ALA A 173 12.92 17.22 24.77
CA ALA A 173 12.66 15.85 25.21
C ALA A 173 13.74 14.88 24.68
N LEU A 174 14.13 15.01 23.41
CA LEU A 174 15.20 14.20 22.84
C LEU A 174 16.56 14.48 23.49
N LYS A 175 16.90 15.75 23.76
CA LYS A 175 18.13 16.10 24.49
C LYS A 175 18.21 15.44 25.87
N ILE A 176 17.11 15.48 26.63
CA ILE A 176 17.02 14.82 27.93
C ILE A 176 17.24 13.31 27.77
N ILE A 177 16.52 12.68 26.86
CA ILE A 177 16.61 11.22 26.64
C ILE A 177 18.01 10.82 26.14
N GLU A 178 18.61 11.59 25.24
CA GLU A 178 19.97 11.37 24.76
C GLU A 178 20.98 11.43 25.91
N ARG A 179 20.86 12.42 26.81
CA ARG A 179 21.71 12.53 28.00
C ARG A 179 21.52 11.34 28.95
N ILE A 180 20.28 10.89 29.20
CA ILE A 180 20.01 9.67 30.00
C ILE A 180 20.64 8.44 29.33
N LEU A 181 20.60 8.37 28.00
CA LEU A 181 21.20 7.27 27.24
C LEU A 181 22.72 7.34 27.18
N GLU A 182 23.39 8.46 27.48
CA GLU A 182 24.85 8.54 27.52
C GLU A 182 25.42 7.82 28.75
N ASP A 183 24.81 8.03 29.92
CA ASP A 183 25.24 7.46 31.21
C ASP A 183 24.08 6.71 31.91
N PRO A 184 23.89 5.40 31.63
CA PRO A 184 22.79 4.63 32.21
C PRO A 184 22.94 4.33 33.71
N GLU A 185 24.16 4.47 34.25
CA GLU A 185 24.47 4.19 35.66
C GLU A 185 24.17 5.39 36.55
N GLN A 186 24.24 6.62 36.00
CA GLN A 186 23.63 7.81 36.58
C GLN A 186 22.17 7.93 36.15
N SER A 187 21.29 7.16 36.79
CA SER A 187 19.83 7.21 36.54
C SER A 187 19.20 8.57 36.88
N MET A 188 19.92 9.44 37.59
CA MET A 188 19.44 10.72 38.11
C MET A 188 20.15 11.88 37.43
N LEU A 189 19.43 12.57 36.53
CA LEU A 189 19.85 13.91 36.10
C LEU A 189 19.62 14.89 37.23
N THR A 190 20.62 15.72 37.52
CA THR A 190 20.47 16.80 38.49
C THR A 190 19.53 17.90 37.97
N ALA A 191 18.94 18.67 38.88
CA ALA A 191 18.11 19.83 38.55
C ALA A 191 18.82 20.80 37.60
N GLU A 192 20.10 21.07 37.87
CA GLU A 192 20.96 21.97 37.09
C GLU A 192 21.20 21.44 35.67
N GLU A 193 21.44 20.13 35.52
CA GLU A 193 21.57 19.50 34.20
C GLU A 193 20.25 19.57 33.43
N LEU A 194 19.12 19.25 34.06
CA LEU A 194 17.80 19.32 33.41
C LEU A 194 17.46 20.75 32.97
N GLU A 195 17.74 21.75 33.81
CA GLU A 195 17.50 23.16 33.49
C GLU A 195 18.28 23.58 32.23
N SER A 196 19.51 23.10 32.06
CA SER A 196 20.34 23.39 30.89
C SER A 196 19.81 22.79 29.57
N LEU A 197 19.01 21.71 29.65
CA LEU A 197 18.50 20.97 28.49
C LEU A 197 17.10 21.44 28.03
N ILE A 198 16.41 22.21 28.88
CA ILE A 198 15.03 22.66 28.63
C ILE A 198 14.96 24.16 28.34
N HIS A 199 13.93 24.56 27.60
CA HIS A 199 13.70 25.96 27.25
C HIS A 199 12.21 26.32 27.29
N GLY A 200 11.92 27.62 27.41
CA GLY A 200 10.58 28.17 27.28
C GLY A 200 9.60 27.65 28.34
N ARG A 201 8.45 27.12 27.92
CA ARG A 201 7.39 26.66 28.85
C ARG A 201 7.79 25.46 29.71
N LEU A 202 8.79 24.68 29.30
CA LEU A 202 9.25 23.51 30.05
C LEU A 202 10.00 23.89 31.34
N ILE A 203 10.57 25.10 31.42
CA ILE A 203 11.24 25.59 32.63
C ILE A 203 10.27 25.57 33.82
N LYS A 204 9.00 25.95 33.60
CA LYS A 204 7.94 25.92 34.62
C LYS A 204 7.56 24.50 35.08
N LYS A 205 7.94 23.48 34.31
CA LYS A 205 7.66 22.07 34.56
C LYS A 205 8.89 21.31 35.06
N LEU A 206 9.98 22.01 35.41
CA LEU A 206 11.21 21.39 35.88
C LEU A 206 10.99 20.42 37.07
N PRO A 207 10.17 20.76 38.10
CA PRO A 207 9.88 19.81 39.18
C PRO A 207 9.16 18.53 38.71
N GLU A 208 8.25 18.64 37.73
CA GLU A 208 7.57 17.47 37.14
C GLU A 208 8.53 16.64 36.28
N LEU A 209 9.48 17.30 35.59
CA LEU A 209 10.46 16.65 34.75
C LEU A 209 11.46 15.83 35.56
N GLU A 210 11.92 16.33 36.71
CA GLU A 210 12.77 15.59 37.65
C GLU A 210 12.11 14.26 38.04
N LEU A 211 10.85 14.31 38.47
CA LEU A 211 10.07 13.12 38.80
C LEU A 211 9.87 12.19 37.60
N ALA A 212 9.69 12.77 36.40
CA ALA A 212 9.42 12.00 35.19
C ALA A 212 10.65 11.31 34.60
N VAL A 213 11.87 11.72 34.96
CA VAL A 213 13.12 11.07 34.53
C VAL A 213 13.70 10.14 35.59
N ASP A 214 13.07 10.06 36.77
CA ASP A 214 13.41 9.14 37.84
C ASP A 214 13.03 7.68 37.52
N GLY A 215 13.85 7.08 36.65
CA GLY A 215 13.70 5.70 36.21
C GLY A 215 15.04 5.09 35.82
N PHE A 216 15.00 3.85 35.34
CA PHE A 216 16.21 3.08 35.04
C PHE A 216 16.17 2.47 33.64
N ILE A 217 17.23 2.70 32.86
CA ILE A 217 17.39 2.16 31.52
C ILE A 217 18.49 1.10 31.53
N THR A 218 18.12 -0.16 31.27
CA THR A 218 19.12 -1.23 31.11
C THR A 218 19.93 -1.05 29.81
N PRO A 219 21.14 -1.63 29.72
CA PRO A 219 21.93 -1.61 28.48
C PRO A 219 21.15 -2.12 27.25
N GLU A 220 20.32 -3.15 27.42
CA GLU A 220 19.48 -3.72 26.35
C GLU A 220 18.38 -2.75 25.91
N GLN A 221 17.72 -2.07 26.86
CA GLN A 221 16.72 -1.06 26.52
C GLN A 221 17.35 0.13 25.81
N LYS A 222 18.56 0.54 26.21
CA LYS A 222 19.33 1.58 25.52
C LYS A 222 19.59 1.22 24.06
N ILE A 223 20.03 -0.01 23.78
CA ILE A 223 20.22 -0.49 22.39
C ILE A 223 18.91 -0.41 21.61
N LYS A 224 17.81 -0.90 22.19
CA LYS A 224 16.49 -0.89 21.56
C LYS A 224 16.00 0.54 21.25
N LEU A 225 16.14 1.47 22.19
CA LEU A 225 15.77 2.88 22.01
C LEU A 225 16.56 3.54 20.89
N LYS A 226 17.87 3.26 20.78
CA LYS A 226 18.71 3.74 19.68
C LYS A 226 18.22 3.24 18.31
N ILE A 227 17.97 1.94 18.17
CA ILE A 227 17.48 1.35 16.92
C ILE A 227 16.13 1.95 16.51
N ILE A 228 15.20 2.12 17.45
CA ILE A 228 13.89 2.75 17.20
C ILE A 228 14.08 4.18 16.69
N LYS A 229 14.96 4.96 17.33
CA LYS A 229 15.22 6.35 16.95
C LYS A 229 15.84 6.46 15.57
N GLU A 230 16.85 5.63 15.26
CA GLU A 230 17.48 5.58 13.94
C GLU A 230 16.46 5.22 12.84
N HIS A 231 15.59 4.24 13.10
CA HIS A 231 14.55 3.88 12.14
C HIS A 231 13.53 5.03 11.96
N PHE A 232 13.12 5.70 13.03
CA PHE A 232 12.25 6.88 12.94
C PHE A 232 12.87 8.00 12.09
N ASP A 233 14.16 8.27 12.26
CA ASP A 233 14.88 9.29 11.49
C ASP A 233 14.99 8.90 10.01
N ALA A 234 15.30 7.63 9.72
CA ALA A 234 15.31 7.09 8.36
C ALA A 234 13.93 7.22 7.69
N LEU A 235 12.84 6.89 8.39
CA LEU A 235 11.48 7.05 7.90
C LEU A 235 11.14 8.53 7.62
N THR A 236 11.59 9.43 8.49
CA THR A 236 11.41 10.88 8.32
C THR A 236 12.17 11.41 7.10
N LEU A 237 13.39 10.92 6.88
CA LEU A 237 14.18 11.22 5.68
C LEU A 237 13.46 10.73 4.42
N CYS A 238 13.00 9.47 4.40
CA CYS A 238 12.22 8.92 3.28
C CYS A 238 10.99 9.78 2.94
N LYS A 239 10.24 10.23 3.96
CA LYS A 239 9.08 11.12 3.78
C LYS A 239 9.48 12.47 3.18
N LYS A 240 10.59 13.06 3.64
CA LYS A 240 11.11 14.33 3.14
C LYS A 240 11.56 14.20 1.68
N THR A 241 12.27 13.13 1.34
CA THR A 241 12.71 12.82 -0.03
C THR A 241 11.51 12.65 -0.97
N LEU A 242 10.50 11.88 -0.55
CA LEU A 242 9.28 11.70 -1.34
C LEU A 242 8.54 13.02 -1.58
N ARG A 243 8.43 13.88 -0.55
CA ARG A 243 7.82 15.21 -0.67
C ARG A 243 8.62 16.16 -1.55
N ARG A 244 9.95 16.05 -1.58
CA ARG A 244 10.82 16.86 -2.44
C ARG A 244 10.66 16.49 -3.91
N ASN A 245 10.61 15.19 -4.21
CA ASN A 245 10.46 14.70 -5.58
C ASN A 245 9.03 14.87 -6.10
N TYR A 246 8.04 14.81 -5.22
CA TYR A 246 6.62 15.02 -5.53
C TYR A 246 6.04 16.06 -4.57
N PRO A 247 6.30 17.36 -4.79
CA PRO A 247 5.67 18.42 -4.03
C PRO A 247 4.15 18.32 -4.20
N ARG A 248 3.37 18.94 -3.31
CA ARG A 248 1.90 18.99 -3.43
C ARG A 248 1.54 19.78 -4.70
N THR A 249 1.66 19.18 -5.86
CA THR A 249 1.12 19.69 -7.10
C THR A 249 -0.34 19.28 -7.12
N ARG A 250 -1.24 20.28 -7.21
CA ARG A 250 -2.52 20.00 -7.83
C ARG A 250 -2.18 19.39 -9.19
N PRO A 251 -2.64 18.17 -9.52
CA PRO A 251 -2.54 17.73 -10.90
C PRO A 251 -3.19 18.81 -11.76
N ALA A 252 -2.47 19.28 -12.79
CA ALA A 252 -3.11 20.02 -13.86
C ALA A 252 -4.12 19.03 -14.46
N LEU A 253 -5.39 19.18 -14.09
CA LEU A 253 -6.45 18.44 -14.74
C LEU A 253 -6.39 18.84 -16.22
N PRO A 254 -6.26 17.89 -17.16
CA PRO A 254 -6.44 18.23 -18.57
C PRO A 254 -7.83 18.86 -18.73
N LYS A 255 -7.87 19.98 -19.45
CA LYS A 255 -9.12 20.64 -19.85
C LYS A 255 -9.91 19.74 -20.79
#